data_AF-A0A9X4NSN7-F1
#
_entry.id   AF-A0A9X4NSN7-F1
#
_cell.length_a   1.000
_cell.length_b   1.000
_cell.length_c   1.000
_cell.angle_alpha   90.00
_cell.angle_beta   90.00
_cell.angle_gamma   90.00
#
_symmetry.space_group_name_H-M   'P 1'
#
loop_
_entity.id
_entity.type
_entity.pdbx_description
1 polymer ?
#
loop_
_entity_poly.entity_id
_entity_poly.type
_entity_poly.pdbx_seq_one_letter_code
_entity_poly.pdbx_strand_id
1 'polypeptide(L)'
;MIELSTGTDVVRLAHGVPVVVCPNANLLMLKFMAMLSRSGSWFRHEFIRLTESHQAGKTSVPGTAVAMAASLSLPPQAIVSVRDPGRQSLELGIPAETLGRHAFHRIEIGEGDCRLRLETLVTGGAPYVDGVRRIVEASLSHPLEPRCHDVVEFIEQGWL
;
A
#
# COMPACT_ATOMS: atom_id res chain seq x y z
N MET A 1 18.13 -11.77 7.14
CA MET A 1 17.57 -12.13 5.81
C MET A 1 16.49 -11.11 5.47
N ILE A 2 16.34 -10.73 4.20
CA ILE A 2 15.27 -9.81 3.76
C ILE A 2 14.45 -10.52 2.69
N GLU A 3 13.14 -10.63 2.92
CA GLU A 3 12.19 -11.29 2.03
C GLU A 3 11.35 -10.24 1.31
N LEU A 4 11.51 -10.16 -0.01
CA LEU A 4 10.86 -9.15 -0.86
C LEU A 4 9.66 -9.70 -1.66
N SER A 5 9.29 -10.97 -1.46
CA SER A 5 8.20 -11.61 -2.20
C SER A 5 6.99 -11.87 -1.30
N THR A 6 5.81 -12.00 -1.91
CA THR A 6 4.56 -12.35 -1.22
C THR A 6 4.34 -13.86 -1.26
N GLY A 7 3.88 -14.45 -0.14
CA GLY A 7 3.38 -15.84 -0.12
C GLY A 7 4.45 -16.92 0.07
N THR A 8 5.67 -16.53 0.43
CA THR A 8 6.72 -17.47 0.87
C THR A 8 6.54 -17.80 2.34
N ASP A 9 6.73 -19.07 2.71
CA ASP A 9 6.68 -19.54 4.10
C ASP A 9 7.98 -19.19 4.87
N VAL A 10 8.67 -18.12 4.45
CA VAL A 10 9.94 -17.65 5.00
C VAL A 10 9.81 -17.28 6.48
N VAL A 11 8.61 -16.96 6.94
CA VAL A 11 8.30 -16.78 8.36
C VAL A 11 8.64 -18.04 9.18
N ARG A 12 8.48 -19.23 8.59
CA ARG A 12 8.88 -20.52 9.22
C ARG A 12 10.38 -20.76 9.22
N LEU A 13 11.15 -20.00 8.44
CA LEU A 13 12.61 -20.11 8.34
C LEU A 13 13.35 -19.23 9.36
N ALA A 14 12.65 -18.48 10.20
CA ALA A 14 13.24 -17.70 11.29
C ALA A 14 13.74 -18.61 12.44
N HIS A 15 14.70 -19.47 12.15
CA HIS A 15 15.37 -20.35 13.11
C HIS A 15 16.52 -19.60 13.81
N GLY A 16 16.18 -18.65 14.69
CA GLY A 16 17.18 -17.94 15.49
C GLY A 16 17.98 -16.87 14.72
N VAL A 17 17.49 -16.45 13.55
CA VAL A 17 18.05 -15.36 12.76
C VAL A 17 16.99 -14.29 12.48
N PRO A 18 17.38 -13.00 12.41
CA PRO A 18 16.44 -11.94 12.05
C PRO A 18 16.01 -12.04 10.58
N VAL A 19 14.71 -11.96 10.35
CA VAL A 19 14.09 -11.96 9.01
C VAL A 19 13.23 -10.70 8.87
N VAL A 20 13.52 -9.87 7.88
CA VAL A 20 12.69 -8.70 7.56
C VAL A 20 11.77 -9.07 6.39
N VAL A 21 10.46 -9.05 6.63
CA VAL A 21 9.44 -9.34 5.64
C VAL A 21 8.96 -8.02 5.04
N CYS A 22 9.16 -7.83 3.74
CA CYS A 22 8.84 -6.61 3.03
C CYS A 22 8.26 -6.93 1.64
N PRO A 23 6.95 -7.24 1.54
CA PRO A 23 6.33 -7.65 0.27
C PRO A 23 6.25 -6.52 -0.78
N ASN A 24 6.59 -5.29 -0.41
CA ASN A 24 6.58 -4.14 -1.30
C ASN A 24 7.71 -3.16 -0.93
N ALA A 25 8.62 -2.87 -1.84
CA ALA A 25 9.71 -1.93 -1.59
C ALA A 25 9.35 -0.45 -1.87
N ASN A 26 8.12 -0.13 -2.28
CA ASN A 26 7.68 1.26 -2.42
C ASN A 26 7.42 1.86 -1.03
N LEU A 27 8.46 2.48 -0.45
CA LEU A 27 8.41 3.04 0.90
C LEU A 27 7.32 4.09 1.10
N LEU A 28 7.04 4.91 0.09
CA LEU A 28 5.99 5.92 0.20
C LEU A 28 4.62 5.26 0.37
N MET A 29 4.35 4.20 -0.40
CA MET A 29 3.14 3.41 -0.21
C MET A 29 3.12 2.66 1.11
N LEU A 30 4.23 2.08 1.56
CA LEU A 30 4.28 1.42 2.86
C LEU A 30 3.96 2.38 4.00
N LYS A 31 4.52 3.60 3.99
CA LYS A 31 4.22 4.63 4.98
C LYS A 31 2.75 5.06 4.95
N PHE A 32 2.18 5.21 3.77
CA PHE A 32 0.76 5.52 3.61
C PHE A 32 -0.13 4.40 4.17
N MET A 33 0.20 3.14 3.88
CA MET A 33 -0.54 1.98 4.40
C MET A 33 -0.40 1.86 5.92
N ALA A 34 0.80 2.09 6.48
CA ALA A 34 1.03 2.10 7.93
C ALA A 34 0.22 3.21 8.62
N MET A 35 0.22 4.43 8.05
CA MET A 35 -0.61 5.53 8.52
C MET A 35 -2.09 5.13 8.53
N LEU A 36 -2.62 4.61 7.41
CA LEU A 36 -4.02 4.18 7.33
C LEU A 36 -4.36 3.06 8.30
N SER A 37 -3.48 2.06 8.45
CA SER A 37 -3.70 0.95 9.39
C SER A 37 -3.85 1.46 10.82
N ARG A 38 -3.04 2.46 11.21
CA ARG A 38 -3.07 3.06 12.54
C ARG A 38 -4.25 4.01 12.76
N SER A 39 -4.58 4.86 11.78
CA SER A 39 -5.53 5.97 11.97
C SER A 39 -6.87 5.79 11.26
N GLY A 40 -7.02 4.80 10.37
CA GLY A 40 -8.21 4.67 9.52
C GLY A 40 -9.51 4.46 10.31
N SER A 41 -9.44 3.74 11.44
CA SER A 41 -10.59 3.49 12.33
C SER A 41 -11.14 4.74 13.02
N TRP A 42 -10.38 5.85 13.02
CA TRP A 42 -10.86 7.14 13.52
C TRP A 42 -12.01 7.69 12.68
N PHE A 43 -12.12 7.28 11.41
CA PHE A 43 -13.13 7.75 10.47
C PHE A 43 -14.34 6.81 10.32
N ARG A 44 -14.49 5.76 11.16
CA ARG A 44 -15.51 4.70 11.01
C ARG A 44 -16.98 5.16 10.95
N HIS A 45 -17.25 6.40 11.35
CA HIS A 45 -18.59 7.00 11.37
C HIS A 45 -18.77 8.10 10.31
N GLU A 46 -17.73 8.37 9.53
CA GLU A 46 -17.78 9.30 8.41
C GLU A 46 -18.26 8.58 7.14
N PHE A 47 -18.79 9.35 6.20
CA PHE A 47 -18.99 8.85 4.84
C PHE A 47 -17.64 8.64 4.17
N ILE A 48 -17.36 7.42 3.70
CA ILE A 48 -16.10 7.08 3.04
C ILE A 48 -16.37 6.43 1.69
N ARG A 49 -15.70 6.93 0.65
CA ARG A 49 -15.61 6.29 -0.67
C ARG A 49 -14.18 5.86 -0.95
N LEU A 50 -14.00 4.60 -1.29
CA LEU A 50 -12.72 4.05 -1.74
C LEU A 50 -12.84 3.62 -3.21
N THR A 51 -12.02 4.23 -4.06
CA THR A 51 -11.91 3.91 -5.48
C THR A 51 -10.52 3.39 -5.78
N GLU A 52 -10.41 2.36 -6.60
CA GLU A 52 -9.14 1.84 -7.10
C GLU A 52 -9.16 1.70 -8.63
N SER A 53 -7.98 1.81 -9.24
CA SER A 53 -7.82 1.59 -10.67
C SER A 53 -6.52 0.88 -11.02
N HIS A 54 -6.62 0.03 -12.04
CA HIS A 54 -5.56 -0.75 -12.66
C HIS A 54 -5.85 -0.95 -14.15
N GLN A 55 -4.90 -1.51 -14.90
CA GLN A 55 -5.11 -1.88 -16.31
C GLN A 55 -6.33 -2.78 -16.50
N ALA A 56 -7.06 -2.60 -17.61
CA ALA A 56 -8.35 -3.26 -17.87
C ALA A 56 -8.32 -4.78 -17.74
N GLY A 57 -7.21 -5.43 -18.14
CA GLY A 57 -7.04 -6.88 -18.07
C GLY A 57 -6.77 -7.46 -16.67
N LYS A 58 -6.65 -6.63 -15.62
CA LYS A 58 -6.39 -7.11 -14.26
C LYS A 58 -7.68 -7.62 -13.61
N THR A 59 -7.79 -8.94 -13.49
CA THR A 59 -8.90 -9.64 -12.83
C THR A 59 -8.60 -10.07 -11.40
N SER A 60 -7.34 -9.96 -10.96
CA SER A 60 -6.95 -10.31 -9.60
C SER A 60 -7.50 -9.31 -8.58
N VAL A 61 -7.75 -9.82 -7.36
CA VAL A 61 -8.20 -9.00 -6.23
C VAL A 61 -7.21 -7.84 -6.01
N PRO A 62 -7.69 -6.59 -5.89
CA PRO A 62 -6.84 -5.44 -5.63
C PRO A 62 -6.39 -5.45 -4.15
N GLY A 63 -5.42 -6.30 -3.82
CA GLY A 63 -5.04 -6.57 -2.42
C GLY A 63 -4.72 -5.33 -1.59
N THR A 64 -4.07 -4.32 -2.19
CA THR A 64 -3.82 -3.03 -1.53
C THR A 64 -5.12 -2.29 -1.20
N ALA A 65 -6.07 -2.21 -2.13
CA ALA A 65 -7.38 -1.59 -1.89
C ALA A 65 -8.17 -2.35 -0.81
N VAL A 66 -8.09 -3.68 -0.77
CA VAL A 66 -8.71 -4.49 0.29
C VAL A 66 -8.11 -4.17 1.67
N ALA A 67 -6.78 -4.05 1.75
CA ALA A 67 -6.11 -3.66 3.00
C ALA A 67 -6.46 -2.22 3.44
N MET A 68 -6.60 -1.29 2.48
CA MET A 68 -7.10 0.07 2.75
C MET A 68 -8.54 0.05 3.28
N ALA A 69 -9.43 -0.71 2.63
CA ALA A 69 -10.82 -0.86 3.05
C ALA A 69 -10.92 -1.40 4.48
N ALA A 70 -10.16 -2.46 4.81
CA ALA A 70 -10.11 -3.02 6.15
C ALA A 70 -9.66 -1.98 7.20
N SER A 71 -8.63 -1.19 6.88
CA SER A 71 -8.12 -0.13 7.77
C SER A 71 -9.16 0.97 8.00
N LEU A 72 -10.00 1.25 7.01
CA LEU A 72 -11.10 2.22 7.05
C LEU A 72 -12.42 1.63 7.58
N SER A 73 -12.41 0.38 8.05
CA SER A 73 -13.63 -0.35 8.49
C SER A 73 -14.70 -0.48 7.39
N LEU A 74 -14.29 -0.51 6.12
CA LEU A 74 -15.16 -0.73 4.97
C LEU A 74 -15.17 -2.21 4.56
N PRO A 75 -16.33 -2.75 4.17
CA PRO A 75 -16.39 -4.08 3.59
C PRO A 75 -15.72 -4.08 2.19
N PRO A 76 -15.05 -5.16 1.76
CA PRO A 76 -14.38 -5.21 0.45
C PRO A 76 -15.31 -4.89 -0.74
N GLN A 77 -16.61 -5.18 -0.61
CA GLN A 77 -17.61 -4.92 -1.64
C GLN A 77 -17.92 -3.42 -1.84
N ALA A 78 -17.51 -2.56 -0.90
CA ALA A 78 -17.64 -1.12 -1.02
C ALA A 78 -16.53 -0.48 -1.89
N ILE A 79 -15.51 -1.25 -2.29
CA ILE A 79 -14.43 -0.78 -3.15
C ILE A 79 -14.98 -0.59 -4.57
N VAL A 80 -14.83 0.62 -5.11
CA VAL A 80 -15.21 0.94 -6.49
C VAL A 80 -14.02 0.73 -7.41
N SER A 81 -14.07 -0.33 -8.22
CA SER A 81 -13.04 -0.62 -9.24
C SER A 81 -13.34 0.09 -10.55
N VAL A 82 -12.39 0.89 -11.05
CA VAL A 82 -12.45 1.51 -12.38
C VAL A 82 -11.46 0.82 -13.31
N ARG A 83 -11.97 0.36 -14.46
CA ARG A 83 -11.20 -0.36 -15.50
C ARG A 83 -11.34 0.24 -16.89
N ASP A 84 -12.39 1.04 -17.11
CA ASP A 84 -12.62 1.73 -18.39
C ASP A 84 -11.54 2.80 -18.61
N PRO A 85 -10.73 2.72 -19.67
CA PRO A 85 -9.63 3.67 -19.91
C PRO A 85 -10.10 5.13 -20.05
N GLY A 86 -11.31 5.35 -20.59
CA GLY A 86 -11.90 6.68 -20.71
C GLY A 86 -12.18 7.29 -19.34
N ARG A 87 -12.82 6.52 -18.45
CA ARG A 87 -13.06 6.92 -17.05
C ARG A 87 -11.76 7.07 -16.26
N GLN A 88 -10.78 6.20 -16.46
CA GLN A 88 -9.47 6.29 -15.83
C GLN A 88 -8.76 7.62 -16.15
N SER A 89 -8.83 8.05 -17.41
CA SER A 89 -8.23 9.32 -17.81
C SER A 89 -9.09 10.52 -17.36
N LEU A 90 -10.38 10.52 -17.67
CA LEU A 90 -11.27 11.68 -17.46
C LEU A 90 -11.67 11.90 -15.99
N GLU A 91 -12.01 10.83 -15.25
CA GLU A 91 -12.52 10.92 -13.87
C GLU A 91 -11.40 10.82 -12.82
N LEU A 92 -10.35 10.03 -13.12
CA LEU A 92 -9.25 9.76 -12.19
C LEU A 92 -7.97 10.53 -12.52
N GLY A 93 -7.88 11.19 -13.68
CA GLY A 93 -6.71 11.97 -14.08
C GLY A 93 -5.48 11.11 -14.35
N ILE A 94 -5.65 9.82 -14.66
CA ILE A 94 -4.53 8.92 -14.92
C ILE A 94 -3.94 9.24 -16.31
N PRO A 95 -2.63 9.53 -16.41
CA PRO A 95 -1.99 9.85 -17.69
C PRO A 95 -2.12 8.70 -18.69
N ALA A 96 -2.44 9.02 -19.95
CA ALA A 96 -2.74 8.03 -20.99
C ALA A 96 -1.59 7.04 -21.21
N GLU A 97 -0.35 7.53 -21.14
CA GLU A 97 0.89 6.77 -21.28
C GLU A 97 1.10 5.74 -20.15
N THR A 98 0.37 5.86 -19.04
CA THR A 98 0.47 4.96 -17.87
C THR A 98 -0.72 4.02 -17.72
N LEU A 99 -1.75 4.14 -18.57
CA LEU A 99 -2.95 3.28 -18.50
C LEU A 99 -2.60 1.79 -18.59
N GLY A 100 -1.58 1.43 -19.36
CA GLY A 100 -1.10 0.05 -19.48
C GLY A 100 -0.41 -0.50 -18.22
N ARG A 101 0.05 0.36 -17.30
CA ARG A 101 0.74 -0.04 -16.07
C ARG A 101 0.67 1.05 -15.00
N HIS A 102 -0.39 1.01 -14.19
CA HIS A 102 -0.57 1.87 -13.03
C HIS A 102 -1.17 1.11 -11.84
N ALA A 103 -1.02 1.70 -10.66
CA ALA A 103 -1.83 1.40 -9.49
C ALA A 103 -2.32 2.71 -8.91
N PHE A 104 -3.64 2.89 -8.86
CA PHE A 104 -4.26 4.10 -8.35
C PHE A 104 -5.25 3.78 -7.24
N HIS A 105 -5.27 4.61 -6.20
CA HIS A 105 -6.27 4.56 -5.14
C HIS A 105 -6.68 5.97 -4.75
N ARG A 106 -7.97 6.18 -4.51
CA ARG A 106 -8.53 7.42 -3.97
C ARG A 106 -9.41 7.08 -2.78
N ILE A 107 -9.13 7.72 -1.65
CA ILE A 107 -9.98 7.71 -0.46
C ILE A 107 -10.60 9.10 -0.35
N GLU A 108 -11.93 9.14 -0.29
CA GLU A 108 -12.69 10.36 -0.01
C GLU A 108 -13.43 10.17 1.32
N ILE A 109 -13.29 11.14 2.23
CA ILE A 109 -13.90 11.10 3.58
C ILE A 109 -14.68 12.40 3.79
N GLY A 110 -15.90 12.29 4.30
CA GLY A 110 -16.82 13.41 4.52
C GLY A 110 -17.63 13.76 3.27
N GLU A 111 -18.58 14.68 3.44
CA GLU A 111 -19.48 15.17 2.38
C GLU A 111 -19.76 16.69 2.56
N GLY A 112 -20.29 17.32 1.51
CA GLY A 112 -20.66 18.74 1.53
C GLY A 112 -19.45 19.67 1.66
N ASP A 113 -19.47 20.54 2.67
CA ASP A 113 -18.51 21.64 2.84
C ASP A 113 -17.15 21.19 3.40
N CYS A 114 -17.07 19.98 3.99
CA CYS A 114 -15.83 19.43 4.50
C CYS A 114 -15.55 18.06 3.87
N ARG A 115 -14.46 17.98 3.11
CA ARG A 115 -14.03 16.74 2.45
C ARG A 115 -12.53 16.59 2.52
N LEU A 116 -12.10 15.36 2.79
CA LEU A 116 -10.72 14.93 2.65
C LEU A 116 -10.61 14.06 1.41
N ARG A 117 -9.53 14.25 0.64
CA ARG A 117 -9.19 13.37 -0.48
C ARG A 117 -7.72 12.97 -0.35
N LEU A 118 -7.47 11.68 -0.32
CA LEU A 118 -6.12 11.11 -0.34
C LEU A 118 -5.98 10.26 -1.61
N GLU A 119 -4.94 10.51 -2.38
CA GLU A 119 -4.68 9.82 -3.64
C GLU A 119 -3.29 9.20 -3.65
N THR A 120 -3.23 8.00 -4.22
CA THR A 120 -1.97 7.35 -4.54
C THR A 120 -1.98 7.01 -6.02
N LEU A 121 -0.89 7.32 -6.71
CA LEU A 121 -0.68 6.97 -8.10
C LEU A 121 0.74 6.44 -8.25
N VAL A 122 0.85 5.16 -8.61
CA VAL A 122 2.12 4.52 -8.91
C VAL A 122 2.20 4.28 -10.41
N THR A 123 3.15 4.97 -11.05
CA THR A 123 3.45 4.84 -12.48
C THR A 123 4.85 4.26 -12.63
N GLY A 124 5.00 3.22 -13.46
CA GLY A 124 6.31 2.61 -13.72
C GLY A 124 6.89 1.80 -12.54
N GLY A 125 8.23 1.66 -12.51
CA GLY A 125 8.97 0.77 -11.58
C GLY A 125 10.08 1.45 -10.76
N ALA A 126 10.22 2.78 -10.84
CA ALA A 126 11.28 3.51 -10.14
C ALA A 126 11.25 3.43 -8.59
N PRO A 127 10.10 3.41 -7.88
CA PRO A 127 10.10 3.56 -6.42
C PRO A 127 10.60 2.33 -5.64
N TYR A 128 10.95 1.22 -6.31
CA TYR A 128 11.33 -0.03 -5.65
C TYR A 128 12.83 -0.12 -5.37
N VAL A 129 13.70 0.45 -6.23
CA VAL A 129 15.17 0.31 -6.08
C VAL A 129 15.68 1.04 -4.84
N ASP A 130 15.30 2.30 -4.67
CA ASP A 130 15.69 3.11 -3.51
C ASP A 130 15.14 2.55 -2.20
N GLY A 131 13.93 1.98 -2.26
CA GLY A 131 13.31 1.37 -1.10
C GLY A 131 14.07 0.16 -0.59
N VAL A 132 14.48 -0.75 -1.48
CA VAL A 132 15.31 -1.91 -1.11
C VAL A 132 16.60 -1.45 -0.43
N ARG A 133 17.30 -0.47 -1.01
CA ARG A 133 18.54 0.07 -0.43
C ARG A 133 18.32 0.56 1.01
N ARG A 134 17.28 1.37 1.23
CA ARG A 134 16.97 1.93 2.54
C ARG A 134 16.56 0.88 3.56
N ILE A 135 15.81 -0.15 3.16
CA ILE A 135 15.42 -1.27 4.03
C ILE A 135 16.67 -2.05 4.47
N VAL A 136 17.60 -2.31 3.55
CA VAL A 136 18.88 -2.95 3.86
C VAL A 136 19.68 -2.09 4.83
N GLU A 137 19.82 -0.79 4.57
CA GLU A 137 20.54 0.14 5.45
C GLU A 137 19.93 0.19 6.86
N ALA A 138 18.61 0.27 6.97
CA ALA A 138 17.91 0.25 8.26
C ALA A 138 18.14 -1.07 9.00
N SER A 139 18.13 -2.20 8.29
CA SER A 139 18.37 -3.54 8.85
C SER A 139 19.80 -3.71 9.37
N LEU A 140 20.77 -3.06 8.74
CA LEU A 140 22.19 -3.11 9.14
C LEU A 140 22.53 -2.12 10.26
N SER A 141 21.80 -0.99 10.32
CA SER A 141 22.08 0.10 11.27
C SER A 141 21.45 -0.13 12.64
N HIS A 142 20.50 -1.06 12.77
CA HIS A 142 19.79 -1.34 14.01
C HIS A 142 19.90 -2.83 14.37
N PRO A 143 20.18 -3.16 15.65
CA PRO A 143 20.20 -4.55 16.09
C PRO A 143 18.79 -5.15 16.02
N LEU A 144 18.64 -6.25 15.27
CA LEU A 144 17.37 -6.95 15.12
C LEU A 144 17.33 -8.20 16.00
N GLU A 145 16.24 -8.36 16.73
CA GLU A 145 15.95 -9.61 17.44
C GLU A 145 15.84 -10.79 16.45
N PRO A 146 16.19 -12.02 16.86
CA PRO A 146 16.18 -13.21 16.00
C PRO A 146 14.75 -13.74 15.77
N ARG A 147 13.90 -12.92 15.18
CA ARG A 147 12.49 -13.19 14.83
C ARG A 147 12.17 -12.61 13.44
N CYS A 148 10.93 -12.80 13.01
CA CYS A 148 10.40 -12.04 11.89
C CYS A 148 10.05 -10.62 12.31
N HIS A 149 10.41 -9.67 11.46
CA HIS A 149 10.08 -8.25 11.56
C HIS A 149 9.30 -7.88 10.31
N ASP A 150 8.12 -7.28 10.47
CA ASP A 150 7.45 -6.61 9.36
C ASP A 150 8.19 -5.29 9.08
N VAL A 151 8.41 -4.95 7.81
CA VAL A 151 9.02 -3.66 7.43
C VAL A 151 8.24 -2.45 7.97
N VAL A 152 6.95 -2.61 8.28
CA VAL A 152 6.14 -1.58 8.95
C VAL A 152 6.69 -1.26 10.34
N GLU A 153 7.26 -2.22 11.08
CA GLU A 153 7.89 -1.97 12.39
C GLU A 153 9.01 -0.92 12.26
N PHE A 154 9.77 -0.97 11.16
CA PHE A 154 10.86 -0.01 10.93
C PHE A 154 10.32 1.40 10.66
N ILE A 155 9.16 1.50 10.00
CA ILE A 155 8.47 2.78 9.79
C ILE A 155 7.98 3.34 11.13
N GLU A 156 7.36 2.50 11.96
CA GLU A 156 6.84 2.90 13.27
C GLU A 156 7.94 3.33 14.25
N GLN A 157 9.11 2.72 14.16
CA GLN A 157 10.29 3.08 14.94
C GLN A 157 11.06 4.28 14.36
N GLY A 158 10.63 4.82 13.22
CA GLY A 158 11.25 5.97 12.56
C GLY A 158 12.57 5.66 11.85
N TRP A 159 12.87 4.38 11.60
CA TRP A 159 14.08 3.95 10.90
C TRP A 159 13.97 4.14 9.38
N LEU A 160 12.74 4.18 8.84
CA LEU A 160 12.44 4.32 7.42
C LEU A 160 11.63 5.56 7.07
#